data_AF-A0A957MXW0-F1
#
_entry.id   AF-A0A957MXW0-F1
#
_cell.length_a   1.000
_cell.length_b   1.000
_cell.length_c   1.000
_cell.angle_alpha   90.00
_cell.angle_beta   90.00
_cell.angle_gamma   90.00
#
_symmetry.space_group_name_H-M   'P 1'
#
loop_
_entity.id
_entity.type
_entity.pdbx_description
1 polymer ?
#
loop_
_entity_poly.entity_id
_entity_poly.type
_entity_poly.pdbx_seq_one_letter_code
_entity_poly.pdbx_strand_id
1 'polypeptide(L)' 'MPHSNQIDLLPNQGWDERILVCRNGRLVQTFIVVTARYVVLVDTLINAATARQMVAFAEPHLAGRTLLVVNTHADYDH' A
#
# COMPACT_ATOMS: atom_id res chain seq x y z
N MET A 1 -6.76 12.12 16.00
CA MET A 1 -5.29 12.30 15.82
C MET A 1 -5.11 12.98 14.47
N PRO A 2 -4.29 14.02 14.29
CA PRO A 2 -4.04 14.55 12.97
C PRO A 2 -3.30 13.50 12.13
N HIS A 3 -3.90 13.08 11.03
CA HIS A 3 -3.27 12.20 10.04
C HIS A 3 -2.45 13.07 9.07
N SER A 4 -1.28 12.62 8.67
CA SER A 4 -0.42 13.33 7.72
C SER A 4 -0.66 12.82 6.31
N ASN A 5 -0.34 13.64 5.30
CA ASN A 5 -0.26 13.19 3.91
C ASN A 5 1.10 12.51 3.63
N GLN A 6 1.63 11.75 4.58
CA GLN A 6 2.93 11.06 4.47
C GLN A 6 2.75 9.59 4.82
N ILE A 7 3.45 8.72 4.11
CA ILE A 7 3.44 7.29 4.36
C ILE A 7 4.87 6.74 4.37
N ASP A 8 5.11 5.76 5.24
CA ASP A 8 6.41 5.07 5.31
C ASP A 8 6.27 3.64 4.76
N LEU A 9 7.32 3.15 4.10
CA LEU A 9 7.51 1.70 3.95
C LEU A 9 8.15 1.14 5.21
N LEU A 10 7.52 0.14 5.81
CA LEU A 10 8.11 -0.54 6.96
C LEU A 10 9.14 -1.57 6.51
N PRO A 11 10.30 -1.63 7.20
CA PRO A 11 11.26 -2.69 6.95
C PRO A 11 10.65 -4.04 7.31
N ASN A 12 10.86 -5.04 6.45
CA ASN A 12 10.36 -6.39 6.66
C ASN A 12 10.83 -6.97 8.02
N GLN A 13 9.89 -7.38 8.87
CA GLN A 13 10.15 -7.96 10.21
C GLN A 13 9.99 -9.48 10.27
N GLY A 14 10.05 -10.18 9.13
CA GLY A 14 9.91 -11.63 9.04
C GLY A 14 8.67 -12.13 8.29
N TRP A 15 8.00 -11.25 7.53
CA TRP A 15 6.94 -11.65 6.61
C TRP A 15 7.50 -11.94 5.21
N ASP A 16 6.66 -12.46 4.32
CA ASP A 16 7.04 -12.83 2.95
C ASP A 16 7.62 -11.62 2.18
N GLU A 17 8.73 -11.82 1.45
CA GLU A 17 9.44 -10.75 0.73
C GLU A 17 8.59 -10.03 -0.31
N ARG A 18 7.50 -10.66 -0.76
CA ARG A 18 6.56 -10.09 -1.73
C ARG A 18 5.58 -9.09 -1.13
N ILE A 19 5.57 -8.93 0.19
CA ILE A 19 4.67 -8.04 0.91
C ILE A 19 5.44 -6.80 1.37
N LEU A 20 5.01 -5.65 0.88
CA LEU A 20 5.43 -4.34 1.37
C LEU A 20 4.32 -3.76 2.24
N VAL A 21 4.70 -3.14 3.35
CA VAL A 21 3.75 -2.55 4.31
C VAL A 21 3.89 -1.04 4.27
N CYS A 22 2.82 -0.36 3.85
CA CYS A 22 2.69 1.10 3.83
C CYS A 22 2.01 1.55 5.12
N ARG A 23 2.59 2.48 5.86
CA ARG A 23 2.06 2.97 7.14
C ARG A 23 1.74 4.45 7.08
N ASN A 24 0.53 4.85 7.49
CA ASN A 24 0.20 6.23 7.80
C ASN A 24 0.22 6.46 9.32
N GLY A 25 1.38 6.81 9.87
CA GLY A 25 1.55 7.07 11.30
C GLY A 25 1.04 5.92 12.18
N ARG A 26 0.06 6.20 13.05
CA ARG A 26 -0.59 5.21 13.93
C ARG A 26 -2.00 4.81 13.46
N LEU A 27 -2.45 5.32 12.32
CA LEU A 27 -3.83 5.11 11.87
C LEU A 27 -4.01 3.73 11.25
N VAL A 28 -3.32 3.49 10.14
CA VAL A 28 -3.56 2.31 9.29
C VAL A 28 -2.25 1.81 8.69
N GLN A 29 -2.23 0.50 8.43
CA GLN A 29 -1.24 -0.17 7.61
C GLN A 29 -1.95 -0.83 6.44
N THR A 30 -1.49 -0.54 5.23
CA THR A 30 -1.99 -1.13 3.98
C THR A 30 -0.87 -1.86 3.28
N PHE A 31 -1.20 -2.71 2.32
CA PHE A 31 -0.23 -3.66 1.76
C PHE A 31 -0.09 -3.51 0.25
N ILE A 32 1.14 -3.67 -0.21
CA ILE A 32 1.42 -3.93 -1.63
C ILE A 32 1.88 -5.38 -1.70
N VAL A 33 1.18 -6.20 -2.49
CA VAL A 33 1.50 -7.62 -2.68
C VAL A 33 1.97 -7.85 -4.11
N VAL A 34 3.23 -8.23 -4.26
CA VAL A 34 3.85 -8.51 -5.57
C VAL A 34 3.63 -9.96 -5.95
N THR A 35 2.89 -10.19 -7.02
CA THR A 35 2.58 -11.54 -7.53
C THR A 35 3.19 -11.75 -8.91
N ALA A 36 2.95 -12.91 -9.53
CA ALA A 36 3.43 -13.20 -10.87
C ALA A 36 2.78 -12.31 -11.95
N ARG A 37 1.50 -11.94 -11.79
CA ARG A 37 0.73 -11.20 -12.81
C ARG A 37 0.24 -9.82 -12.36
N TYR A 38 0.13 -9.63 -11.05
CA TYR A 38 -0.42 -8.43 -10.46
C TYR A 38 0.51 -7.84 -9.41
N VAL A 39 0.48 -6.53 -9.29
CA VAL A 39 0.83 -5.83 -8.06
C VAL A 39 -0.49 -5.43 -7.41
N VAL A 40 -0.78 -5.98 -6.24
CA VAL A 40 -2.06 -5.78 -5.56
C VAL A 40 -1.88 -4.72 -4.47
N LEU A 41 -2.61 -3.61 -4.56
CA LEU A 41 -2.79 -2.69 -3.44
C LEU A 41 -3.98 -3.21 -2.63
N VAL A 42 -3.72 -3.67 -1.42
CA VAL A 42 -4.76 -4.00 -0.44
C VAL A 42 -4.97 -2.74 0.38
N ASP A 43 -6.12 -2.11 0.16
CA ASP A 43 -6.54 -0.80 0.69
C ASP A 43 -5.72 0.39 0.16
N THR A 44 -6.31 1.59 0.21
CA THR A 44 -5.80 2.78 -0.49
C THR A 44 -5.45 3.96 0.41
N LEU A 45 -5.48 3.76 1.73
CA LEU A 45 -5.24 4.79 2.74
C LEU A 45 -6.31 5.89 2.71
N ILE A 46 -6.02 7.01 3.36
CA ILE A 46 -7.01 8.02 3.75
C ILE A 46 -7.41 9.01 2.67
N ASN A 47 -6.58 9.21 1.63
CA ASN A 47 -6.83 10.18 0.58
C ASN A 47 -5.93 9.97 -0.66
N ALA A 48 -6.22 10.74 -1.71
CA ALA A 48 -5.48 10.66 -2.97
C ALA A 48 -3.98 11.00 -2.85
N ALA A 49 -3.56 11.82 -1.87
CA ALA A 49 -2.14 12.15 -1.69
C ALA A 49 -1.35 10.99 -1.12
N THR A 50 -1.92 10.24 -0.17
CA THR A 50 -1.32 9.01 0.36
C THR A 50 -1.39 7.87 -0.64
N ALA A 51 -2.50 7.73 -1.38
CA ALA A 51 -2.62 6.74 -2.45
C ALA A 51 -1.57 6.92 -3.56
N ARG A 52 -1.28 8.17 -3.96
CA ARG A 52 -0.22 8.44 -4.95
C ARG A 52 1.18 8.03 -4.47
N GLN A 53 1.48 8.22 -3.19
CA GLN A 53 2.74 7.74 -2.62
C GLN A 53 2.81 6.20 -2.61
N MET A 54 1.69 5.53 -2.28
CA MET A 54 1.62 4.08 -2.32
C MET A 54 1.83 3.53 -3.74
N VAL A 55 1.27 4.20 -4.76
CA VAL A 55 1.52 3.87 -6.18
C VAL A 55 3.00 4.08 -6.55
N ALA A 56 3.65 5.14 -6.06
CA ALA A 56 5.07 5.36 -6.29
C ALA A 56 5.94 4.25 -5.65
N PHE A 57 5.56 3.72 -4.48
CA PHE A 57 6.21 2.55 -3.89
C PHE A 57 5.97 1.26 -4.70
N ALA A 58 4.83 1.14 -5.38
CA ALA A 58 4.51 0.00 -6.23
C ALA A 58 5.20 0.05 -7.60
N GLU A 59 5.54 1.25 -8.10
CA GLU A 59 6.06 1.48 -9.45
C GLU A 59 7.24 0.57 -9.86
N PRO A 60 8.27 0.33 -9.00
CA PRO A 60 9.37 -0.56 -9.33
C PRO A 60 8.95 -2.02 -9.60
N HIS A 61 7.76 -2.43 -9.14
CA HIS A 61 7.25 -3.80 -9.26
C HIS A 61 6.30 -3.99 -10.46
N LEU A 62 5.91 -2.90 -11.15
CA LEU A 62 4.89 -2.94 -12.20
C LEU A 62 5.35 -3.53 -13.53
N ALA A 63 6.65 -3.68 -13.77
CA ALA A 63 7.16 -4.18 -15.05
C ALA A 63 6.55 -5.54 -15.41
N GLY A 64 5.74 -5.58 -16.48
CA GLY A 64 5.05 -6.79 -16.94
C GLY A 64 3.86 -7.24 -16.08
N ARG A 65 3.39 -6.42 -15.12
CA ARG A 65 2.27 -6.73 -14.21
C ARG A 65 1.18 -5.69 -14.31
N THR A 66 -0.05 -6.09 -13.98
CA THR A 66 -1.20 -5.18 -13.87
C THR A 66 -1.37 -4.72 -12.41
N LEU A 67 -1.66 -3.43 -12.21
CA LEU A 67 -2.07 -2.93 -10.91
C LEU A 67 -3.51 -3.39 -10.61
N LEU A 68 -3.71 -4.04 -9.46
CA LEU A 68 -5.03 -4.43 -8.95
C LEU A 68 -5.23 -3.76 -7.59
N VAL A 69 -6.43 -3.24 -7.32
CA VAL A 69 -6.77 -2.64 -6.03
C VAL A 69 -7.90 -3.44 -5.40
N VAL A 70 -7.78 -3.73 -4.11
CA VAL A 70 -8.79 -4.45 -3.32
C VAL A 70 -8.99 -3.70 -2.01
N ASN A 71 -10.22 -3.25 -1.76
CA ASN A 71 -10.59 -2.70 -0.46
C ASN A 71 -11.14 -3.83 0.41
N THR A 72 -10.59 -3.98 1.61
CA THR A 72 -10.96 -5.04 2.56
C THR A 72 -12.32 -4.79 3.19
N HIS A 73 -12.70 -3.53 3.38
CA HIS A 73 -14.01 -3.10 3.87
C HIS A 73 -14.31 -1.64 3.47
N ALA A 74 -15.42 -1.09 3.99
CA ALA A 74 -15.99 0.20 3.55
C ALA A 74 -15.78 1.34 4.56
N ASP A 75 -14.57 1.43 5.12
CA ASP A 75 -14.15 2.56 5.98
C ASP A 75 -13.24 3.52 5.20
N TYR A 76 -13.10 4.76 5.68
CA TYR A 76 -12.49 5.85 4.90
C TYR A 76 -10.98 5.70 4.64
N ASP A 77 -10.30 4.85 5.41
CA ASP A 77 -8.88 4.55 5.31
C ASP A 77 -8.58 3.31 4.44
N HIS A 78 -9.59 2.85 3.70
CA HIS A 78 -9.58 1.71 2.79
C HIS A 78 -9.92 2.11 1.35
#